data_AF-A0A269XS25-F1
#
_entry.id   AF-A0A269XS25-F1
#
_cell.length_a   1.000
_cell.length_b   1.000
_cell.length_c   1.000
_cell.angle_alpha   90.00
_cell.angle_beta   90.00
_cell.angle_gamma   90.00
#
_symmetry.space_group_name_H-M   'P 1'
#
loop_
_entity.id
_entity.type
_entity.pdbx_description
1 polymer ?
#
loop_
_entity_poly.entity_id
_entity_poly.type
_entity_poly.pdbx_seq_one_letter_code
_entity_poly.pdbx_strand_id
1 'polypeptide(L)'
;MDDDAMNTNERNNLDIQELHEFISMEEDDLIALRKIRPVLERALPKALDALYSQIRKTPEVRKFFSSETAIDNAKRAQTSHWHAIMAARFDDSYVTRVRAIGEVHARIGLTPRWYIGGYTIILNELIRSVIQEAPLGKNFMVRSSARNDLADGLTSLCKAVLTEIDLTVSFYLDEIDSARAKILEEQQNQAQEDRETISAISSALTAMADGDLTYRVTETMPDRAEILKQHFNTTAERLEQSMSKIAQNSQDVIANADGIRDGADSLSRATEQQAAAQEEMSAALSQIAQSASGTANETVKARHMAETAQSEAKQASQIVNDAIEAIGRIEKSSQEISSIIDMINNISLQTNILALNASVEAARAGGHGRGFAVVASEVRALAQRSADAGKEITALIARAAADVKEGVQQVRDAGEALQRIASQVGEINSIITTIATSSQSQSTSLGEINSAISGIEQTTLKNAAVAEQSAAGAHNLVTMADELARLVALFRVNSAEQFLNNRHSRLRLTAAGNTHRE
;
A
#
# COMPACT_ATOMS: atom_id res chain seq x y z
N MET A 1 12.81 -39.34 -55.88
CA MET A 1 12.64 -40.75 -56.28
C MET A 1 11.47 -40.74 -57.23
N ASP A 2 11.73 -40.26 -58.45
CA ASP A 2 10.76 -40.20 -59.54
C ASP A 2 11.11 -41.39 -60.44
N ASP A 3 10.42 -42.51 -60.23
CA ASP A 3 10.37 -43.67 -61.14
C ASP A 3 9.41 -44.67 -60.51
N ASP A 4 8.09 -44.45 -60.68
CA ASP A 4 7.11 -45.54 -60.88
C ASP A 4 5.69 -45.02 -61.18
N ALA A 5 5.56 -44.01 -62.05
CA ALA A 5 4.23 -43.58 -62.52
C ALA A 5 3.77 -44.45 -63.70
N MET A 6 3.89 -45.77 -63.58
CA MET A 6 3.18 -46.69 -64.46
C MET A 6 1.69 -46.48 -64.20
N ASN A 7 0.92 -46.19 -65.26
CA ASN A 7 -0.51 -45.93 -65.11
C ASN A 7 -1.14 -47.17 -64.44
N THR A 8 -2.03 -46.98 -63.46
CA THR A 8 -2.79 -48.07 -62.82
C THR A 8 -3.40 -49.05 -63.82
N ASN A 9 -3.77 -48.58 -65.02
CA ASN A 9 -4.24 -49.45 -66.11
C ASN A 9 -3.13 -50.34 -66.71
N GLU A 10 -1.91 -49.83 -66.87
CA GLU A 10 -0.77 -50.59 -67.39
C GLU A 10 -0.32 -51.66 -66.38
N ARG A 11 -0.28 -51.33 -65.09
CA ARG A 11 0.07 -52.27 -64.01
C ARG A 11 -0.91 -53.44 -63.94
N ASN A 12 -2.21 -53.15 -64.00
CA ASN A 12 -3.27 -54.15 -64.00
C ASN A 12 -3.25 -55.09 -65.22
N ASN A 13 -2.84 -54.56 -66.39
CA ASN A 13 -2.80 -55.35 -67.63
C ASN A 13 -1.53 -56.23 -67.67
N LEU A 14 -0.43 -55.79 -67.05
CA LEU A 14 0.74 -56.64 -66.80
C LEU A 14 0.40 -57.79 -65.83
N ASP A 15 -0.32 -57.50 -64.73
CA ASP A 15 -0.68 -58.52 -63.73
C ASP A 15 -1.57 -59.64 -64.29
N ILE A 16 -2.53 -59.32 -65.19
CA ILE A 16 -3.38 -60.35 -65.81
C ILE A 16 -2.65 -61.16 -66.89
N GLN A 17 -1.72 -60.54 -67.63
CA GLN A 17 -0.90 -61.22 -68.62
C GLN A 17 0.06 -62.20 -67.93
N GLU A 18 0.72 -61.77 -66.85
CA GLU A 18 1.58 -62.64 -66.03
C GLU A 18 0.80 -63.82 -65.43
N LEU A 19 -0.42 -63.57 -64.93
CA LEU A 19 -1.27 -64.64 -64.41
C LEU A 19 -1.68 -65.62 -65.52
N HIS A 20 -2.06 -65.13 -66.69
CA HIS A 20 -2.40 -65.97 -67.84
C HIS A 20 -1.21 -66.82 -68.30
N GLU A 21 -0.01 -66.25 -68.37
CA GLU A 21 1.22 -66.99 -68.66
C GLU A 21 1.46 -68.08 -67.60
N PHE A 22 1.34 -67.74 -66.32
CA PHE A 22 1.56 -68.67 -65.21
C PHE A 22 0.60 -69.86 -65.23
N ILE A 23 -0.69 -69.64 -65.50
CA ILE A 23 -1.70 -70.71 -65.58
C ILE A 23 -1.76 -71.38 -66.96
N SER A 24 -0.89 -70.97 -67.89
CA SER A 24 -0.87 -71.40 -69.30
C SER A 24 -2.25 -71.25 -69.95
N MET A 25 -2.88 -70.09 -69.81
CA MET A 25 -4.14 -69.74 -70.48
C MET A 25 -3.84 -69.21 -71.87
N GLU A 26 -3.86 -70.12 -72.85
CA GLU A 26 -3.52 -69.82 -74.24
C GLU A 26 -4.78 -69.49 -75.07
N GLU A 27 -4.61 -69.01 -76.30
CA GLU A 27 -5.75 -68.70 -77.18
C GLU A 27 -6.63 -69.95 -77.43
N ASP A 28 -6.05 -71.15 -77.43
CA ASP A 28 -6.79 -72.41 -77.55
C ASP A 28 -7.72 -72.65 -76.34
N ASP A 29 -7.33 -72.26 -75.13
CA ASP A 29 -8.22 -72.30 -73.95
C ASP A 29 -9.37 -71.28 -74.10
N LEU A 30 -9.08 -70.07 -74.60
CA LEU A 30 -10.11 -69.06 -74.85
C LEU A 30 -11.11 -69.55 -75.91
N ILE A 31 -10.62 -70.20 -76.97
CA ILE A 31 -11.46 -70.82 -78.01
C ILE A 31 -12.29 -71.96 -77.42
N ALA A 32 -11.70 -72.83 -76.58
CA ALA A 32 -12.40 -73.94 -75.94
C ALA A 32 -13.52 -73.45 -74.99
N LEU A 33 -13.28 -72.38 -74.22
CA LEU A 33 -14.31 -71.75 -73.40
C LEU A 33 -15.45 -71.17 -74.27
N ARG A 34 -15.11 -70.50 -75.38
CA ARG A 34 -16.10 -69.96 -76.33
C ARG A 34 -16.93 -71.06 -76.99
N LYS A 35 -16.39 -72.27 -77.21
CA LYS A 35 -17.14 -73.42 -77.74
C LYS A 35 -18.24 -73.90 -76.79
N ILE A 36 -17.96 -73.98 -75.48
CA ILE A 36 -18.95 -74.43 -74.48
C ILE A 36 -19.87 -73.31 -73.97
N ARG A 37 -19.55 -72.04 -74.30
CA ARG A 37 -20.33 -70.85 -73.91
C ARG A 37 -21.85 -70.98 -74.11
N PRO A 38 -22.39 -71.46 -75.23
CA PRO A 38 -23.85 -71.55 -75.40
C PRO A 38 -24.54 -72.45 -74.35
N VAL A 39 -23.84 -73.50 -73.90
CA VAL A 39 -24.32 -74.39 -72.83
C VAL A 39 -24.26 -73.65 -71.49
N LEU A 40 -23.16 -72.97 -71.22
CA LEU A 40 -22.97 -72.17 -70.00
C LEU A 40 -24.02 -71.06 -69.87
N GLU A 41 -24.32 -70.33 -70.95
CA GLU A 41 -25.32 -69.26 -70.96
C GLU A 41 -26.74 -69.78 -70.68
N ARG A 42 -27.09 -70.97 -71.19
CA ARG A 42 -28.37 -71.63 -70.85
C ARG A 42 -28.43 -72.09 -69.40
N ALA A 43 -27.32 -72.53 -68.83
CA ALA A 43 -27.24 -73.05 -67.47
C ALA A 43 -27.14 -71.93 -66.40
N LEU A 44 -26.60 -70.76 -66.75
CA LEU A 44 -26.32 -69.66 -65.85
C LEU A 44 -27.53 -69.18 -65.02
N PRO A 45 -28.76 -69.02 -65.56
CA PRO A 45 -29.91 -68.60 -64.76
C PRO A 45 -30.17 -69.53 -63.58
N LYS A 46 -30.12 -70.85 -63.82
CA LYS A 46 -30.31 -71.88 -62.79
C LYS A 46 -29.16 -71.86 -61.76
N ALA A 47 -27.93 -71.68 -62.22
CA ALA A 47 -26.76 -71.57 -61.36
C ALA A 47 -26.85 -70.36 -60.41
N LEU A 48 -27.28 -69.21 -60.93
CA LEU A 48 -27.53 -68.01 -60.13
C LEU A 48 -28.70 -68.18 -59.17
N ASP A 49 -29.77 -68.88 -59.56
CA ASP A 49 -30.86 -69.23 -58.63
C ASP A 49 -30.37 -70.08 -57.46
N ALA A 50 -29.49 -71.05 -57.71
CA ALA A 50 -28.85 -71.85 -56.66
C ALA A 50 -28.01 -70.98 -55.72
N LEU A 51 -27.18 -70.08 -56.25
CA LEU A 51 -26.39 -69.13 -55.45
C LEU A 51 -27.28 -68.26 -54.57
N TYR A 52 -28.24 -67.56 -55.16
CA TYR A 52 -29.08 -66.62 -54.39
C TYR A 52 -30.06 -67.33 -53.45
N SER A 53 -30.43 -68.59 -53.71
CA SER A 53 -31.12 -69.44 -52.73
C SER A 53 -30.22 -69.72 -51.53
N GLN A 54 -28.93 -69.99 -51.75
CA GLN A 54 -27.98 -70.20 -50.66
C GLN A 54 -27.65 -68.91 -49.89
N ILE A 55 -27.51 -67.78 -50.58
CA ILE A 55 -27.33 -66.46 -49.94
C ILE A 55 -28.51 -66.15 -49.02
N ARG A 56 -29.76 -66.42 -49.44
CA ARG A 56 -30.96 -66.23 -48.59
C ARG A 56 -30.92 -67.05 -47.30
N LYS A 57 -30.31 -68.23 -47.33
CA LYS A 57 -30.19 -69.14 -46.18
C LYS A 57 -28.99 -68.83 -45.27
N THR A 58 -28.10 -67.93 -45.69
CA THR A 58 -26.82 -67.67 -45.00
C THR A 58 -26.81 -66.24 -44.45
N PRO A 59 -27.09 -66.02 -43.14
CA PRO A 59 -27.24 -64.69 -42.56
C PRO A 59 -26.06 -63.74 -42.80
N GLU A 60 -24.84 -64.29 -42.77
CA GLU A 60 -23.57 -63.56 -42.91
C GLU A 60 -23.44 -62.86 -44.28
N VAL A 61 -24.08 -63.39 -45.32
CA VAL A 61 -24.10 -62.79 -46.66
C VAL A 61 -25.44 -62.15 -46.99
N ARG A 62 -26.54 -62.63 -46.40
CA ARG A 62 -27.89 -62.03 -46.60
C ARG A 62 -27.95 -60.58 -46.15
N LYS A 63 -27.20 -60.23 -45.10
CA LYS A 63 -27.15 -58.88 -44.51
C LYS A 63 -26.69 -57.78 -45.48
N PHE A 64 -25.96 -58.13 -46.54
CA PHE A 64 -25.49 -57.15 -47.53
C PHE A 64 -26.59 -56.71 -48.50
N PHE A 65 -27.77 -57.35 -48.45
CA PHE A 65 -28.90 -57.03 -49.31
C PHE A 65 -30.03 -56.42 -48.48
N SER A 66 -30.39 -55.17 -48.78
CA SER A 66 -31.47 -54.46 -48.09
C SER A 66 -32.87 -54.98 -48.43
N SER A 67 -33.05 -55.61 -49.60
CA SER A 67 -34.35 -56.10 -50.07
C SER A 67 -34.21 -57.24 -51.09
N GLU A 68 -35.31 -57.90 -51.43
CA GLU A 68 -35.33 -58.85 -52.56
C GLU A 68 -35.03 -58.16 -53.90
N THR A 69 -35.45 -56.90 -54.08
CA THR A 69 -35.07 -56.11 -55.26
C THR A 69 -33.56 -55.90 -55.35
N ALA A 70 -32.87 -55.73 -54.22
CA ALA A 70 -31.40 -55.65 -54.19
C ALA A 70 -30.76 -56.97 -54.63
N ILE A 71 -31.33 -58.11 -54.23
CA ILE A 71 -30.91 -59.43 -54.70
C ILE A 71 -31.13 -59.57 -56.21
N ASP A 72 -32.28 -59.15 -56.74
CA ASP A 72 -32.57 -59.23 -58.17
C ASP A 72 -31.62 -58.34 -58.99
N ASN A 73 -31.31 -57.15 -58.50
CA ASN A 73 -30.32 -56.26 -59.12
C ASN A 73 -28.92 -56.88 -59.13
N ALA A 74 -28.50 -57.45 -58.01
CA ALA A 74 -27.23 -58.15 -57.93
C ALA A 74 -27.19 -59.37 -58.84
N LYS A 75 -28.30 -60.13 -58.95
CA LYS A 75 -28.41 -61.27 -59.86
C LYS A 75 -28.27 -60.84 -61.33
N ARG A 76 -28.85 -59.70 -61.71
CA ARG A 76 -28.66 -59.11 -63.06
C ARG A 76 -27.21 -58.69 -63.29
N ALA A 77 -26.58 -58.04 -62.31
CA ALA A 77 -25.16 -57.67 -62.40
C ALA A 77 -24.26 -58.91 -62.53
N GLN A 78 -24.50 -59.95 -61.73
CA GLN A 78 -23.82 -61.24 -61.82
C GLN A 78 -24.04 -61.91 -63.17
N THR A 79 -25.25 -61.85 -63.73
CA THR A 79 -25.53 -62.37 -65.07
C THR A 79 -24.62 -61.70 -66.10
N SER A 80 -24.57 -60.36 -66.11
CA SER A 80 -23.69 -59.60 -67.00
C SER A 80 -22.21 -59.93 -66.80
N HIS A 81 -21.79 -60.12 -65.55
CA HIS A 81 -20.42 -60.44 -65.19
C HIS A 81 -20.00 -61.82 -65.67
N TRP A 82 -20.82 -62.84 -65.43
CA TRP A 82 -20.60 -64.20 -65.91
C TRP A 82 -20.60 -64.30 -67.44
N HIS A 83 -21.44 -63.52 -68.14
CA HIS A 83 -21.34 -63.41 -69.59
C HIS A 83 -19.99 -62.85 -70.05
N ALA A 84 -19.41 -61.91 -69.31
CA ALA A 84 -18.08 -61.36 -69.62
C ALA A 84 -16.98 -62.42 -69.42
N ILE A 85 -17.05 -63.22 -68.34
CA ILE A 85 -16.13 -64.36 -68.12
C ILE A 85 -16.24 -65.37 -69.28
N MET A 86 -17.46 -65.78 -69.62
CA MET A 86 -17.72 -66.76 -70.68
C MET A 86 -17.38 -66.26 -72.08
N ALA A 87 -17.32 -64.95 -72.29
CA ALA A 87 -16.88 -64.36 -73.55
C ALA A 87 -15.37 -64.56 -73.80
N ALA A 88 -14.61 -64.91 -72.75
CA ALA A 88 -13.17 -65.13 -72.81
C ALA A 88 -12.43 -63.91 -73.41
N ARG A 89 -12.79 -62.71 -72.94
CA ARG A 89 -12.19 -61.42 -73.31
C ARG A 89 -11.78 -60.69 -72.04
N PHE A 90 -10.51 -60.83 -71.67
CA PHE A 90 -9.92 -60.31 -70.45
C PHE A 90 -9.13 -59.02 -70.75
N ASP A 91 -9.82 -58.02 -71.30
CA ASP A 91 -9.24 -56.72 -71.66
C ASP A 91 -9.27 -55.72 -70.48
N ASP A 92 -8.70 -54.53 -70.65
CA ASP A 92 -8.68 -53.47 -69.63
C ASP A 92 -10.09 -53.12 -69.10
N SER A 93 -11.10 -53.19 -69.97
CA SER A 93 -12.49 -52.92 -69.58
C SER A 93 -13.01 -53.98 -68.62
N TYR A 94 -12.61 -55.24 -68.83
CA TYR A 94 -12.92 -56.34 -67.93
C TYR A 94 -12.22 -56.16 -66.59
N VAL A 95 -10.92 -55.88 -66.60
CA VAL A 95 -10.15 -55.67 -65.36
C VAL A 95 -10.69 -54.50 -64.54
N THR A 96 -11.06 -53.39 -65.18
CA THR A 96 -11.69 -52.23 -64.53
C THR A 96 -13.00 -52.59 -63.83
N ARG A 97 -13.84 -53.44 -64.46
CA ARG A 97 -15.10 -53.90 -63.85
C ARG A 97 -14.83 -54.82 -62.66
N VAL A 98 -13.84 -55.72 -62.77
CA VAL A 98 -13.46 -56.63 -61.68
C VAL A 98 -12.88 -55.86 -60.49
N ARG A 99 -12.08 -54.84 -60.74
CA ARG A 99 -11.59 -53.89 -59.71
C ARG A 99 -12.72 -53.26 -58.92
N ALA A 100 -13.73 -52.71 -59.62
CA ALA A 100 -14.89 -52.14 -58.96
C ALA A 100 -15.62 -53.17 -58.06
N ILE A 101 -15.67 -54.44 -58.45
CA ILE A 101 -16.24 -55.52 -57.62
C ILE A 101 -15.38 -55.76 -56.37
N GLY A 102 -14.06 -55.89 -56.53
CA GLY A 102 -13.11 -56.06 -55.42
C GLY A 102 -13.18 -54.93 -54.41
N GLU A 103 -13.13 -53.68 -54.87
CA GLU A 103 -13.23 -52.46 -54.04
C GLU A 103 -14.57 -52.38 -53.30
N VAL A 104 -15.69 -52.69 -53.98
CA VAL A 104 -17.01 -52.71 -53.33
C VAL A 104 -17.06 -53.79 -52.26
N HIS A 105 -16.55 -54.99 -52.53
CA HIS A 105 -16.50 -56.07 -51.53
C HIS A 105 -15.63 -55.69 -50.32
N ALA A 106 -14.50 -55.03 -50.53
CA ALA A 106 -13.65 -54.50 -49.45
C ALA A 106 -14.43 -53.48 -48.61
N ARG A 107 -15.06 -52.51 -49.27
CA ARG A 107 -15.82 -51.43 -48.62
C ARG A 107 -17.01 -51.93 -47.80
N ILE A 108 -17.75 -52.91 -48.30
CA ILE A 108 -18.88 -53.49 -47.56
C ILE A 108 -18.45 -54.56 -46.55
N GLY A 109 -17.20 -55.02 -46.58
CA GLY A 109 -16.69 -56.08 -45.71
C GLY A 109 -17.15 -57.48 -46.10
N LEU A 110 -17.45 -57.73 -47.39
CA LEU A 110 -17.71 -59.08 -47.89
C LEU A 110 -16.38 -59.82 -48.03
N THR A 111 -16.06 -60.67 -47.07
CA THR A 111 -14.78 -61.40 -47.06
C THR A 111 -14.65 -62.35 -48.26
N PRO A 112 -13.44 -62.55 -48.82
CA PRO A 112 -13.18 -63.44 -49.96
C PRO A 112 -13.79 -64.84 -49.83
N ARG A 113 -13.86 -65.40 -48.61
CA ARG A 113 -14.45 -66.74 -48.35
C ARG A 113 -15.87 -66.88 -48.93
N TRP A 114 -16.69 -65.84 -48.82
CA TRP A 114 -18.09 -65.87 -49.23
C TRP A 114 -18.24 -65.67 -50.73
N TYR A 115 -17.38 -64.82 -51.29
CA TYR A 115 -17.29 -64.58 -52.72
C TYR A 115 -16.83 -65.85 -53.45
N ILE A 116 -15.70 -66.45 -53.04
CA ILE A 116 -15.17 -67.73 -53.58
C ILE A 116 -16.19 -68.87 -53.38
N GLY A 117 -16.83 -68.94 -52.21
CA GLY A 117 -17.90 -69.91 -51.95
C GLY A 117 -19.09 -69.76 -52.91
N GLY A 118 -19.44 -68.52 -53.28
CA GLY A 118 -20.47 -68.25 -54.27
C GLY A 118 -20.13 -68.78 -55.66
N TYR A 119 -18.88 -68.60 -56.09
CA TYR A 119 -18.38 -69.15 -57.35
C TYR A 119 -18.38 -70.68 -57.37
N THR A 120 -18.10 -71.31 -56.24
CA THR A 120 -18.17 -72.78 -56.11
C THR A 120 -19.59 -73.31 -56.39
N ILE A 121 -20.62 -72.60 -55.93
CA ILE A 121 -22.03 -72.96 -56.16
C ILE A 121 -22.38 -72.83 -57.65
N ILE A 122 -21.96 -71.73 -58.28
CA ILE A 122 -22.22 -71.49 -59.71
C ILE A 122 -21.47 -72.52 -60.56
N LEU A 123 -20.17 -72.70 -60.31
CA LEU A 123 -19.33 -73.66 -61.03
C LEU A 123 -19.90 -75.09 -60.96
N ASN A 124 -20.39 -75.53 -59.80
CA ASN A 124 -21.00 -76.86 -59.68
C ASN A 124 -22.19 -77.05 -60.64
N GLU A 125 -23.08 -76.07 -60.77
CA GLU A 125 -24.21 -76.15 -61.70
C GLU A 125 -23.75 -76.07 -63.16
N LEU A 126 -22.82 -75.16 -63.48
CA LEU A 126 -22.29 -74.99 -64.84
C LEU A 126 -21.56 -76.23 -65.34
N ILE A 127 -20.66 -76.80 -64.53
CA ILE A 127 -19.91 -78.01 -64.87
C ILE A 127 -20.86 -79.19 -65.11
N ARG A 128 -21.87 -79.37 -64.24
CA ARG A 128 -22.88 -80.43 -64.40
C ARG A 128 -23.64 -80.28 -65.72
N SER A 129 -24.05 -79.07 -66.08
CA SER A 129 -24.76 -78.81 -67.34
C SER A 129 -23.88 -79.08 -68.57
N VAL A 130 -22.62 -78.66 -68.54
CA VAL A 130 -21.66 -78.93 -69.64
C VAL A 130 -21.43 -80.44 -69.83
N ILE A 131 -21.30 -81.20 -68.74
CA ILE A 131 -21.14 -82.66 -68.81
C ILE A 131 -22.43 -83.35 -69.30
N GLN A 132 -23.61 -82.88 -68.89
CA GLN A 132 -24.90 -83.47 -69.29
C GLN A 132 -25.24 -83.24 -70.76
N GLU A 133 -24.85 -82.08 -71.32
CA GLU A 133 -25.09 -81.74 -72.72
C GLU A 133 -23.98 -82.20 -73.68
N ALA A 134 -22.93 -82.86 -73.15
CA ALA A 134 -21.82 -83.35 -73.97
C ALA A 134 -22.27 -84.49 -74.93
N PRO A 135 -21.88 -84.44 -76.22
CA PRO A 135 -22.32 -85.43 -77.19
C PRO A 135 -21.72 -86.82 -76.94
N LEU A 136 -22.59 -87.83 -76.79
CA LEU A 136 -22.21 -89.24 -76.76
C LEU A 136 -21.84 -89.69 -78.19
N GLY A 137 -20.59 -89.50 -78.59
CA GLY A 137 -20.10 -89.81 -79.94
C GLY A 137 -20.45 -91.23 -80.42
N LYS A 138 -20.88 -91.36 -81.68
CA LYS A 138 -21.40 -92.63 -82.25
C LYS A 138 -20.32 -93.70 -82.50
N ASN A 139 -19.06 -93.30 -82.73
CA ASN A 139 -17.91 -94.19 -82.97
C ASN A 139 -16.68 -93.80 -82.11
N PHE A 140 -15.71 -94.71 -81.94
CA PHE A 140 -14.54 -94.56 -81.05
C PHE A 140 -13.75 -93.24 -81.25
N MET A 141 -13.46 -92.86 -82.51
CA MET A 141 -12.68 -91.66 -82.83
C MET A 141 -13.43 -90.35 -82.48
N VAL A 142 -14.72 -90.28 -82.81
CA VAL A 142 -15.60 -89.13 -82.47
C VAL A 142 -15.81 -89.03 -80.96
N ARG A 143 -15.88 -90.16 -80.26
CA ARG A 143 -16.00 -90.22 -78.79
C ARG A 143 -14.72 -89.76 -78.08
N SER A 144 -13.55 -89.96 -78.68
CA SER A 144 -12.29 -89.43 -78.15
C SER A 144 -12.19 -87.92 -78.34
N SER A 145 -12.51 -87.41 -79.53
CA SER A 145 -12.51 -85.96 -79.82
C SER A 145 -13.50 -85.20 -78.94
N ALA A 146 -14.74 -85.68 -78.82
CA ALA A 146 -15.76 -85.05 -77.98
C ALA A 146 -15.40 -85.04 -76.49
N ARG A 147 -14.62 -86.03 -76.03
CA ARG A 147 -14.11 -86.06 -74.65
C ARG A 147 -13.00 -85.04 -74.43
N ASN A 148 -12.12 -84.87 -75.42
CA ASN A 148 -11.06 -83.87 -75.37
C ASN A 148 -11.64 -82.44 -75.41
N ASP A 149 -12.55 -82.14 -76.34
CA ASP A 149 -13.23 -80.82 -76.40
C ASP A 149 -13.97 -80.50 -75.08
N LEU A 150 -14.58 -81.51 -74.44
CA LEU A 150 -15.21 -81.36 -73.12
C LEU A 150 -14.18 -81.07 -72.02
N ALA A 151 -13.05 -81.79 -72.02
CA ALA A 151 -11.98 -81.59 -71.05
C ALA A 151 -11.33 -80.20 -71.20
N ASP A 152 -11.07 -79.78 -72.45
CA ASP A 152 -10.49 -78.48 -72.76
C ASP A 152 -11.44 -77.35 -72.36
N GLY A 153 -12.74 -77.48 -72.66
CA GLY A 153 -13.75 -76.50 -72.25
C GLY A 153 -13.89 -76.38 -70.72
N LEU A 154 -13.93 -77.50 -69.99
CA LEU A 154 -14.01 -77.50 -68.53
C LEU A 154 -12.73 -76.94 -67.88
N THR A 155 -11.57 -77.28 -68.43
CA THR A 155 -10.27 -76.75 -67.98
C THR A 155 -10.23 -75.23 -68.19
N SER A 156 -10.65 -74.76 -69.37
CA SER A 156 -10.69 -73.35 -69.71
C SER A 156 -11.67 -72.55 -68.85
N LEU A 157 -12.84 -73.13 -68.53
CA LEU A 157 -13.79 -72.53 -67.57
C LEU A 157 -13.19 -72.39 -66.18
N CYS A 158 -12.46 -73.42 -65.70
CA CYS A 158 -11.80 -73.37 -64.41
C CYS A 158 -10.70 -72.30 -64.40
N LYS A 159 -9.86 -72.23 -65.44
CA LYS A 159 -8.83 -71.19 -65.60
C LYS A 159 -9.44 -69.78 -65.58
N ALA A 160 -10.50 -69.55 -66.36
CA ALA A 160 -11.20 -68.27 -66.44
C ALA A 160 -11.81 -67.83 -65.10
N VAL A 161 -12.42 -68.74 -64.37
CA VAL A 161 -13.01 -68.44 -63.07
C VAL A 161 -11.95 -68.23 -62.00
N LEU A 162 -10.89 -69.04 -61.98
CA LEU A 162 -9.79 -68.84 -61.03
C LEU A 162 -9.04 -67.53 -61.28
N THR A 163 -8.86 -67.14 -62.54
CA THR A 163 -8.32 -65.83 -62.94
C THR A 163 -9.18 -64.69 -62.39
N GLU A 164 -10.50 -64.81 -62.52
CA GLU A 164 -11.42 -63.78 -62.06
C GLU A 164 -11.46 -63.68 -60.52
N ILE A 165 -11.42 -64.82 -59.83
CA ILE A 165 -11.34 -64.88 -58.37
C ILE A 165 -10.05 -64.22 -57.89
N ASP A 166 -8.91 -64.58 -58.49
CA ASP A 166 -7.61 -64.01 -58.14
C ASP A 166 -7.62 -62.49 -58.26
N LEU A 167 -8.01 -61.99 -59.43
CA LEU A 167 -8.07 -60.57 -59.72
C LEU A 167 -8.97 -59.80 -58.74
N THR A 168 -10.16 -60.34 -58.43
CA THR A 168 -11.08 -59.71 -57.47
C THR A 168 -10.52 -59.70 -56.05
N VAL A 169 -9.85 -60.78 -55.63
CA VAL A 169 -9.27 -60.89 -54.29
C VAL A 169 -8.05 -59.97 -54.16
N SER A 170 -7.21 -59.87 -55.19
CA SER A 170 -6.08 -58.94 -55.23
C SER A 170 -6.56 -57.50 -55.06
N PHE A 171 -7.57 -57.06 -55.82
CA PHE A 171 -8.16 -55.72 -55.64
C PHE A 171 -8.84 -55.50 -54.29
N TYR A 172 -9.44 -56.54 -53.70
CA TYR A 172 -10.00 -56.48 -52.35
C TYR A 172 -8.92 -56.21 -51.29
N LEU A 173 -7.77 -56.88 -51.40
CA LEU A 173 -6.65 -56.72 -50.46
C LEU A 173 -6.00 -55.35 -50.60
N ASP A 174 -5.77 -54.88 -51.82
CA ASP A 174 -5.19 -53.55 -52.11
C ASP A 174 -5.99 -52.40 -51.48
N GLU A 175 -7.32 -52.45 -51.58
CA GLU A 175 -8.21 -51.41 -51.01
C GLU A 175 -8.13 -51.38 -49.48
N ILE A 176 -8.04 -52.56 -48.83
CA ILE A 176 -7.91 -52.65 -47.37
C ILE A 176 -6.55 -52.14 -46.91
N ASP A 177 -5.48 -52.49 -47.60
CA ASP A 177 -4.13 -52.07 -47.22
C ASP A 177 -3.94 -50.55 -47.46
N SER A 178 -4.53 -50.00 -48.53
CA SER A 178 -4.57 -48.56 -48.77
C SER A 178 -5.35 -47.80 -47.68
N ALA A 179 -6.50 -48.34 -47.23
CA ALA A 179 -7.26 -47.74 -46.14
C ALA A 179 -6.52 -47.80 -44.80
N ARG A 180 -5.82 -48.90 -44.52
CA ARG A 180 -4.97 -49.05 -43.32
C ARG A 180 -3.80 -48.06 -43.32
N ALA A 181 -3.14 -47.88 -44.48
CA ALA A 181 -2.04 -46.94 -44.61
C ALA A 181 -2.45 -45.50 -44.27
N LYS A 182 -3.62 -45.05 -44.77
CA LYS A 182 -4.16 -43.71 -44.46
C LYS A 182 -4.44 -43.52 -42.97
N ILE A 183 -5.08 -44.49 -42.33
CA ILE A 183 -5.36 -44.43 -40.88
C ILE A 183 -4.05 -44.36 -40.08
N LEU A 184 -3.04 -45.13 -40.48
CA LEU A 184 -1.75 -45.13 -39.81
C LEU A 184 -1.02 -43.79 -39.98
N GLU A 185 -1.06 -43.20 -41.17
CA GLU A 185 -0.49 -41.88 -41.46
C GLU A 185 -1.18 -40.77 -40.65
N GLU A 186 -2.52 -40.76 -40.60
CA GLU A 186 -3.28 -39.82 -39.77
C GLU A 186 -2.93 -39.96 -38.28
N GLN A 187 -2.81 -41.19 -37.77
CA GLN A 187 -2.39 -41.44 -36.39
C GLN A 187 -0.96 -40.97 -36.11
N GLN A 188 -0.03 -41.16 -37.06
CA GLN A 188 1.35 -40.69 -36.93
C GLN A 188 1.43 -39.16 -36.91
N ASN A 189 0.72 -38.48 -37.80
CA ASN A 189 0.65 -37.03 -37.83
C ASN A 189 0.05 -36.48 -36.53
N GLN A 190 -1.04 -37.07 -36.06
CA GLN A 190 -1.68 -36.67 -34.80
C GLN A 190 -0.76 -36.86 -33.59
N ALA A 191 -0.03 -37.97 -33.53
CA ALA A 191 0.91 -38.26 -32.45
C ALA A 191 2.13 -37.32 -32.48
N GLN A 192 2.58 -36.93 -33.68
CA GLN A 192 3.66 -35.96 -33.84
C GLN A 192 3.22 -34.57 -33.35
N GLU A 193 2.05 -34.10 -33.77
CA GLU A 193 1.47 -32.83 -33.28
C GLU A 193 1.29 -32.81 -31.76
N ASP A 194 0.82 -33.92 -31.17
CA ASP A 194 0.66 -34.05 -29.72
C ASP A 194 2.02 -33.99 -29.02
N ARG A 195 3.04 -34.65 -29.56
CA ARG A 195 4.39 -34.63 -29.01
C ARG A 195 4.99 -33.23 -29.03
N GLU A 196 4.83 -32.50 -30.14
CA GLU A 196 5.29 -31.12 -30.27
C GLU A 196 4.55 -30.19 -29.30
N THR A 197 3.23 -30.33 -29.19
CA THR A 197 2.39 -29.60 -28.24
C THR A 197 2.86 -29.82 -26.80
N ILE A 198 3.01 -31.09 -26.39
CA ILE A 198 3.46 -31.45 -25.04
C ILE A 198 4.86 -30.90 -24.78
N SER A 199 5.76 -30.99 -25.75
CA SER A 199 7.14 -30.47 -25.63
C SER A 199 7.16 -28.95 -25.43
N ALA A 200 6.36 -28.20 -26.20
CA ALA A 200 6.25 -26.75 -26.09
C ALA A 200 5.69 -26.33 -24.72
N ILE A 201 4.59 -26.95 -24.29
CA ILE A 201 3.97 -26.66 -22.99
C ILE A 201 4.90 -27.08 -21.83
N SER A 202 5.58 -28.22 -21.93
CA SER A 202 6.54 -28.67 -20.92
C SER A 202 7.71 -27.70 -20.79
N SER A 203 8.22 -27.17 -21.90
CA SER A 203 9.29 -26.15 -21.89
C SER A 203 8.80 -24.86 -21.23
N ALA A 204 7.58 -24.44 -21.55
CA ALA A 204 6.96 -23.26 -20.96
C ALA A 204 6.73 -23.40 -19.45
N LEU A 205 6.28 -24.57 -18.98
CA LEU A 205 6.13 -24.88 -17.56
C LEU A 205 7.47 -24.95 -16.84
N THR A 206 8.52 -25.47 -17.50
CA THR A 206 9.89 -25.49 -16.95
C THR A 206 10.40 -24.07 -16.75
N ALA A 207 10.26 -23.21 -17.78
CA ALA A 207 10.63 -21.80 -17.68
C ALA A 207 9.89 -21.10 -16.52
N MET A 208 8.58 -21.33 -16.37
CA MET A 208 7.79 -20.78 -15.27
C MET A 208 8.25 -21.30 -13.90
N ALA A 209 8.57 -22.59 -13.79
CA ALA A 209 9.07 -23.19 -12.55
C ALA A 209 10.46 -22.66 -12.15
N ASP A 210 11.30 -22.34 -13.15
CA ASP A 210 12.60 -21.69 -12.96
C ASP A 210 12.47 -20.17 -12.68
N GLY A 211 11.24 -19.65 -12.62
CA GLY A 211 10.94 -18.26 -12.30
C GLY A 211 10.81 -17.33 -13.51
N ASP A 212 10.94 -17.83 -14.75
CA ASP A 212 10.76 -17.01 -15.95
C ASP A 212 9.27 -16.82 -16.29
N LEU A 213 8.70 -15.71 -15.80
CA LEU A 213 7.33 -15.32 -16.10
C LEU A 213 7.20 -14.55 -17.42
N THR A 214 8.31 -14.30 -18.13
CA THR A 214 8.32 -13.62 -19.44
C THR A 214 8.15 -14.59 -20.61
N TYR A 215 8.38 -15.89 -20.38
CA TYR A 215 8.21 -16.92 -21.40
C TYR A 215 6.77 -16.95 -21.92
N ARG A 216 6.61 -17.03 -23.24
CA ARG A 216 5.32 -17.20 -23.91
C ARG A 216 5.44 -18.29 -24.95
N VAL A 217 4.43 -19.14 -25.01
CA VAL A 217 4.28 -20.11 -26.10
C VAL A 217 3.83 -19.33 -27.33
N THR A 218 4.68 -19.28 -28.34
CA THR A 218 4.47 -18.48 -29.57
C THR A 218 4.27 -19.37 -30.79
N GLU A 219 4.67 -20.63 -30.68
CA GLU A 219 4.52 -21.65 -31.70
C GLU A 219 3.04 -21.83 -32.07
N THR A 220 2.79 -22.16 -33.34
CA THR A 220 1.46 -22.53 -33.81
C THR A 220 1.10 -23.89 -33.24
N MET A 221 -0.08 -23.99 -32.61
CA MET A 221 -0.59 -25.22 -32.04
C MET A 221 -1.76 -25.73 -32.88
N PRO A 222 -2.01 -27.04 -32.90
CA PRO A 222 -3.26 -27.58 -33.42
C PRO A 222 -4.47 -26.96 -32.70
N ASP A 223 -5.61 -26.84 -33.37
CA ASP A 223 -6.83 -26.20 -32.81
C ASP A 223 -7.22 -26.74 -31.43
N ARG A 224 -7.07 -28.06 -31.22
CA ARG A 224 -7.33 -28.76 -29.94
C ARG A 224 -6.45 -28.28 -28.78
N ALA A 225 -5.28 -27.72 -29.06
CA ALA A 225 -4.27 -27.33 -28.09
C ALA A 225 -4.12 -25.79 -27.94
N GLU A 226 -4.73 -25.01 -28.84
CA GLU A 226 -4.67 -23.54 -28.79
C GLU A 226 -5.23 -22.98 -27.46
N ILE A 227 -6.27 -23.60 -26.90
CA ILE A 227 -6.82 -23.22 -25.60
C ILE A 227 -5.80 -23.40 -24.46
N LEU A 228 -4.95 -24.42 -24.52
CA LEU A 228 -3.93 -24.68 -23.52
C LEU A 228 -2.82 -23.62 -23.56
N LYS A 229 -2.39 -23.25 -24.78
CA LYS A 229 -1.47 -22.12 -25.02
C LYS A 229 -2.03 -20.82 -24.46
N GLN A 230 -3.30 -20.52 -24.75
CA GLN A 230 -3.96 -19.30 -24.24
C GLN A 230 -4.02 -19.26 -22.71
N HIS A 231 -4.40 -20.37 -22.07
CA HIS A 231 -4.44 -20.48 -20.61
C HIS A 231 -3.06 -20.36 -19.96
N PHE A 232 -2.04 -20.97 -20.55
CA PHE A 232 -0.66 -20.82 -20.08
C PHE A 232 -0.22 -19.35 -20.17
N ASN A 233 -0.32 -18.74 -21.35
CA ASN A 233 0.13 -17.36 -21.59
C ASN A 233 -0.62 -16.34 -20.71
N THR A 234 -1.93 -16.51 -20.52
CA THR A 234 -2.75 -15.66 -19.63
C THR A 234 -2.32 -15.80 -18.17
N THR A 235 -2.00 -17.02 -17.73
CA THR A 235 -1.51 -17.27 -16.36
C THR A 235 -0.15 -16.64 -16.15
N ALA A 236 0.78 -16.83 -17.09
CA ALA A 236 2.11 -16.21 -17.05
C ALA A 236 2.02 -14.68 -16.99
N GLU A 237 1.17 -14.07 -17.81
CA GLU A 237 0.95 -12.61 -17.80
C GLU A 237 0.40 -12.10 -16.46
N ARG A 238 -0.59 -12.78 -15.87
CA ARG A 238 -1.17 -12.37 -14.58
C ARG A 238 -0.17 -12.49 -13.44
N LEU A 239 0.66 -13.54 -13.44
CA LEU A 239 1.74 -13.72 -12.47
C LEU A 239 2.81 -12.64 -12.65
N GLU A 240 3.24 -12.36 -13.88
CA GLU A 240 4.20 -11.31 -14.20
C GLU A 240 3.73 -9.93 -13.72
N GLN A 241 2.47 -9.58 -13.98
CA GLN A 241 1.86 -8.33 -13.52
C GLN A 241 1.80 -8.25 -11.99
N SER A 242 1.45 -9.36 -11.32
CA SER A 242 1.38 -9.43 -9.86
C SER A 242 2.76 -9.24 -9.23
N MET A 243 3.78 -9.95 -9.72
CA MET A 243 5.16 -9.82 -9.24
C MET A 243 5.72 -8.42 -9.50
N SER A 244 5.46 -7.85 -10.68
CA SER A 244 5.85 -6.47 -11.00
C SER A 244 5.24 -5.46 -10.01
N LYS A 245 3.96 -5.64 -9.65
CA LYS A 245 3.27 -4.76 -8.68
C LYS A 245 3.81 -4.93 -7.27
N ILE A 246 4.17 -6.15 -6.85
CA ILE A 246 4.81 -6.39 -5.54
C ILE A 246 6.20 -5.74 -5.49
N ALA A 247 6.99 -5.84 -6.56
CA ALA A 247 8.28 -5.16 -6.66
C ALA A 247 8.16 -3.65 -6.52
N GLN A 248 7.19 -3.05 -7.23
CA GLN A 248 6.92 -1.61 -7.14
C GLN A 248 6.49 -1.20 -5.73
N ASN A 249 5.51 -1.90 -5.14
CA ASN A 249 5.05 -1.63 -3.78
C ASN A 249 6.17 -1.75 -2.75
N SER A 250 7.10 -2.70 -2.93
CA SER A 250 8.25 -2.85 -2.02
C SER A 250 9.18 -1.63 -2.09
N GLN A 251 9.40 -1.06 -3.28
CA GLN A 251 10.15 0.19 -3.42
C GLN A 251 9.44 1.38 -2.78
N ASP A 252 8.11 1.46 -2.94
CA ASP A 252 7.31 2.51 -2.29
C ASP A 252 7.37 2.39 -0.76
N VAL A 253 7.35 1.17 -0.22
CA VAL A 253 7.53 0.94 1.23
C VAL A 253 8.91 1.41 1.69
N ILE A 254 9.99 1.12 0.95
CA ILE A 254 11.34 1.60 1.29
C ILE A 254 11.38 3.12 1.30
N ALA A 255 10.86 3.78 0.26
CA ALA A 255 10.84 5.23 0.17
C ALA A 255 10.03 5.88 1.31
N ASN A 256 8.88 5.29 1.67
CA ASN A 256 8.07 5.76 2.80
C ASN A 256 8.78 5.54 4.14
N ALA A 257 9.46 4.41 4.31
CA ALA A 257 10.21 4.11 5.52
C ALA A 257 11.40 5.08 5.72
N ASP A 258 12.12 5.43 4.64
CA ASP A 258 13.14 6.48 4.68
C ASP A 258 12.53 7.83 5.12
N GLY A 259 11.36 8.19 4.59
CA GLY A 259 10.64 9.39 5.02
C GLY A 259 10.22 9.38 6.49
N ILE A 260 9.81 8.21 7.01
CA ILE A 260 9.50 8.04 8.45
C ILE A 260 10.77 8.22 9.29
N ARG A 261 11.90 7.65 8.86
CA ARG A 261 13.19 7.78 9.56
C ARG A 261 13.63 9.24 9.60
N ASP A 262 13.58 9.96 8.48
CA ASP A 262 13.97 11.37 8.43
C ASP A 262 13.06 12.24 9.33
N GLY A 263 11.76 11.90 9.38
CA GLY A 263 10.81 12.52 10.31
C GLY A 263 11.11 12.22 11.78
N ALA A 264 11.51 10.98 12.09
CA ALA A 264 11.92 10.57 13.43
C ALA A 264 13.21 11.28 13.88
N ASP A 265 14.21 11.39 13.01
CA ASP A 265 15.45 12.14 13.27
C ASP A 265 15.16 13.62 13.50
N SER A 266 14.25 14.20 12.71
CA SER A 266 13.82 15.59 12.90
C SER A 266 13.11 15.79 14.23
N LEU A 267 12.23 14.85 14.62
CA LEU A 267 11.55 14.87 15.91
C LEU A 267 12.54 14.71 17.07
N SER A 268 13.53 13.84 16.94
CA SER A 268 14.60 13.65 17.93
C SER A 268 15.38 14.95 18.16
N ARG A 269 15.86 15.61 17.09
CA ARG A 269 16.56 16.90 17.18
C ARG A 269 15.69 18.00 17.80
N ALA A 270 14.42 18.08 17.41
CA ALA A 270 13.48 19.05 17.99
C ALA A 270 13.24 18.76 19.48
N THR A 271 13.19 17.49 19.88
CA THR A 271 13.04 17.07 21.27
C THR A 271 14.28 17.40 22.11
N GLU A 272 15.49 17.23 21.57
CA GLU A 272 16.74 17.65 22.22
C GLU A 272 16.79 19.18 22.43
N GLN A 273 16.40 19.96 21.41
CA GLN A 273 16.30 21.41 21.52
C GLN A 273 15.25 21.83 22.55
N GLN A 274 14.10 21.16 22.58
CA GLN A 274 13.05 21.40 23.57
C GLN A 274 13.56 21.12 24.99
N ALA A 275 14.31 20.03 25.19
CA ALA A 275 14.91 19.69 26.48
C ALA A 275 15.90 20.77 26.94
N ALA A 276 16.78 21.25 26.05
CA ALA A 276 17.72 22.32 26.38
C ALA A 276 17.00 23.63 26.75
N ALA A 277 15.98 24.02 25.99
CA ALA A 277 15.16 25.20 26.29
C ALA A 277 14.42 25.05 27.63
N GLN A 278 14.02 23.84 27.99
CA GLN A 278 13.36 23.55 29.26
C GLN A 278 14.32 23.65 30.46
N GLU A 279 15.57 23.22 30.31
CA GLU A 279 16.61 23.40 31.33
C GLU A 279 16.87 24.89 31.58
N GLU A 280 17.03 25.68 30.51
CA GLU A 280 17.21 27.13 30.62
C GLU A 280 16.01 27.82 31.28
N MET A 281 14.78 27.41 30.92
CA MET A 281 13.56 27.96 31.50
C MET A 281 13.44 27.64 32.99
N SER A 282 13.79 26.41 33.38
CA SER A 282 13.81 25.99 34.79
C SER A 282 14.81 26.81 35.60
N ALA A 283 16.01 27.06 35.05
CA ALA A 283 17.01 27.90 35.67
C ALA A 283 16.54 29.36 35.83
N ALA A 284 15.95 29.93 34.77
CA ALA A 284 15.40 31.28 34.81
C ALA A 284 14.26 31.42 35.84
N LEU A 285 13.35 30.45 35.91
CA LEU A 285 12.27 30.46 36.90
C LEU A 285 12.78 30.31 38.32
N SER A 286 13.80 29.49 38.56
CA SER A 286 14.44 29.37 39.87
C SER A 286 15.01 30.72 40.31
N GLN A 287 15.67 31.44 39.42
CA GLN A 287 16.20 32.78 39.68
C GLN A 287 15.08 33.80 39.96
N ILE A 288 13.98 33.78 39.20
CA ILE A 288 12.83 34.66 39.43
C ILE A 288 12.15 34.34 40.78
N ALA A 289 11.97 33.05 41.10
CA ALA A 289 11.40 32.62 42.38
C ALA A 289 12.26 33.07 43.56
N GLN A 290 13.59 32.94 43.44
CA GLN A 290 14.52 33.45 44.46
C GLN A 290 14.42 34.97 44.60
N SER A 291 14.32 35.71 43.49
CA SER A 291 14.14 37.17 43.52
C SER A 291 12.81 37.57 44.16
N ALA A 292 11.70 36.90 43.84
CA ALA A 292 10.39 37.18 44.43
C ALA A 292 10.37 36.90 45.94
N SER A 293 10.98 35.80 46.37
CA SER A 293 11.16 35.48 47.80
C SER A 293 12.04 36.52 48.50
N GLY A 294 13.13 36.96 47.86
CA GLY A 294 13.97 38.05 48.35
C GLY A 294 13.21 39.35 48.54
N THR A 295 12.43 39.77 47.54
CA THR A 295 11.56 40.95 47.60
C THR A 295 10.54 40.84 48.74
N ALA A 296 9.91 39.68 48.93
CA ALA A 296 8.96 39.47 50.03
C ALA A 296 9.63 39.67 51.39
N ASN A 297 10.83 39.12 51.59
CA ASN A 297 11.61 39.28 52.82
C ASN A 297 12.03 40.74 53.07
N GLU A 298 12.52 41.45 52.05
CA GLU A 298 12.87 42.87 52.16
C GLU A 298 11.65 43.74 52.45
N THR A 299 10.49 43.39 51.89
CA THR A 299 9.23 44.08 52.15
C THR A 299 8.80 43.95 53.62
N VAL A 300 9.00 42.78 54.24
CA VAL A 300 8.74 42.58 55.68
C VAL A 300 9.65 43.48 56.53
N LYS A 301 10.93 43.60 56.19
CA LYS A 301 11.87 44.50 56.89
C LYS A 301 11.46 45.97 56.72
N ALA A 302 11.17 46.38 55.49
CA ALA A 302 10.74 47.76 55.18
C ALA A 302 9.45 48.13 55.93
N ARG A 303 8.51 47.18 56.03
CA ARG A 303 7.29 47.35 56.82
C ARG A 303 7.60 47.66 58.28
N HIS A 304 8.47 46.87 58.90
CA HIS A 304 8.85 47.07 60.29
C HIS A 304 9.53 48.42 60.53
N MET A 305 10.39 48.85 59.59
CA MET A 305 11.02 50.17 59.64
C MET A 305 9.99 51.30 59.52
N ALA A 306 9.02 51.18 58.62
CA ALA A 306 7.95 52.16 58.45
C ALA A 306 7.02 52.23 59.69
N GLU A 307 6.65 51.09 60.27
CA GLU A 307 5.87 51.02 61.51
C GLU A 307 6.61 51.69 62.68
N THR A 308 7.91 51.48 62.78
CA THR A 308 8.77 52.13 63.79
C THR A 308 8.83 53.64 63.58
N ALA A 309 9.13 54.10 62.36
CA ALA A 309 9.18 55.51 62.02
C ALA A 309 7.83 56.22 62.24
N GLN A 310 6.71 55.54 61.97
CA GLN A 310 5.38 56.07 62.24
C GLN A 310 5.12 56.24 63.74
N SER A 311 5.54 55.27 64.54
CA SER A 311 5.45 55.33 66.01
C SER A 311 6.28 56.48 66.57
N GLU A 312 7.54 56.62 66.11
CA GLU A 312 8.44 57.71 66.51
C GLU A 312 7.89 59.08 66.10
N ALA A 313 7.37 59.23 64.88
CA ALA A 313 6.74 60.48 64.44
C ALA A 313 5.53 60.85 65.30
N LYS A 314 4.69 59.87 65.65
CA LYS A 314 3.53 60.08 66.54
C LYS A 314 3.97 60.50 67.94
N GLN A 315 5.02 59.88 68.48
CA GLN A 315 5.58 60.25 69.79
C GLN A 315 6.19 61.66 69.75
N ALA A 316 6.92 62.00 68.68
CA ALA A 316 7.48 63.32 68.47
C ALA A 316 6.38 64.41 68.37
N SER A 317 5.29 64.14 67.65
CA SER A 317 4.12 65.04 67.62
C SER A 317 3.51 65.25 69.02
N GLN A 318 3.46 64.21 69.85
CA GLN A 318 3.00 64.35 71.24
C GLN A 318 3.93 65.26 72.05
N ILE A 319 5.24 65.05 71.97
CA ILE A 319 6.24 65.88 72.67
C ILE A 319 6.14 67.34 72.23
N VAL A 320 5.94 67.59 70.93
CA VAL A 320 5.75 68.94 70.39
C VAL A 320 4.47 69.58 70.96
N ASN A 321 3.36 68.85 71.05
CA ASN A 321 2.13 69.35 71.67
C ASN A 321 2.33 69.69 73.15
N ASP A 322 3.01 68.82 73.91
CA ASP A 322 3.32 69.06 75.31
C ASP A 322 4.23 70.30 75.48
N ALA A 323 5.17 70.51 74.55
CA ALA A 323 6.03 71.69 74.52
C ALA A 323 5.25 72.98 74.22
N ILE A 324 4.30 72.96 73.27
CA ILE A 324 3.40 74.10 73.00
C ILE A 324 2.61 74.45 74.26
N GLU A 325 2.08 73.45 74.96
CA GLU A 325 1.34 73.69 76.20
C GLU A 325 2.24 74.30 77.30
N ALA A 326 3.47 73.79 77.44
CA ALA A 326 4.44 74.33 78.38
C ALA A 326 4.82 75.78 78.08
N ILE A 327 5.06 76.11 76.81
CA ILE A 327 5.37 77.47 76.38
C ILE A 327 4.15 78.40 76.56
N GLY A 328 2.93 77.91 76.33
CA GLY A 328 1.70 78.65 76.63
C GLY A 328 1.55 78.98 78.12
N ARG A 329 2.00 78.10 79.02
CA ARG A 329 2.06 78.41 80.46
C ARG A 329 3.11 79.49 80.78
N ILE A 330 4.25 79.49 80.08
CA ILE A 330 5.29 80.53 80.21
C ILE A 330 4.77 81.89 79.72
N GLU A 331 4.06 81.92 78.59
CA GLU A 331 3.41 83.13 78.06
C GLU A 331 2.46 83.72 79.10
N LYS A 332 1.56 82.90 79.65
CA LYS A 332 0.62 83.31 80.70
C LYS A 332 1.34 83.84 81.95
N SER A 333 2.35 83.14 82.43
CA SER A 333 3.14 83.56 83.60
C SER A 333 3.86 84.89 83.34
N SER A 334 4.41 85.09 82.15
CA SER A 334 5.06 86.36 81.76
C SER A 334 4.07 87.53 81.77
N GLN A 335 2.82 87.27 81.37
CA GLN A 335 1.74 88.26 81.38
C GLN A 335 1.30 88.62 82.81
N GLU A 336 1.25 87.64 83.71
CA GLU A 336 1.03 87.86 85.14
C GLU A 336 2.15 88.69 85.77
N ILE A 337 3.42 88.39 85.45
CA ILE A 337 4.57 89.19 85.90
C ILE A 337 4.48 90.63 85.37
N SER A 338 4.13 90.82 84.10
CA SER A 338 3.95 92.16 83.52
C SER A 338 2.93 92.99 84.32
N SER A 339 1.79 92.38 84.69
CA SER A 339 0.76 93.03 85.52
C SER A 339 1.28 93.41 86.91
N ILE A 340 2.10 92.54 87.54
CA ILE A 340 2.74 92.82 88.82
C ILE A 340 3.71 94.01 88.69
N ILE A 341 4.51 94.07 87.62
CA ILE A 341 5.45 95.17 87.39
C ILE A 341 4.70 96.48 87.13
N ASP A 342 3.60 96.46 86.39
CA ASP A 342 2.74 97.63 86.21
C ASP A 342 2.17 98.13 87.54
N MET A 343 1.75 97.22 88.42
CA MET A 343 1.33 97.56 89.78
C MET A 343 2.49 98.16 90.60
N ILE A 344 3.70 97.60 90.52
CA ILE A 344 4.89 98.14 91.21
C ILE A 344 5.23 99.54 90.70
N ASN A 345 5.19 99.77 89.38
CA ASN A 345 5.38 101.09 88.79
C ASN A 345 4.36 102.10 89.32
N ASN A 346 3.09 101.70 89.45
CA ASN A 346 2.04 102.53 90.05
C ASN A 346 2.32 102.83 91.53
N ILE A 347 2.73 101.84 92.33
CA ILE A 347 3.13 102.04 93.74
C ILE A 347 4.33 102.99 93.83
N SER A 348 5.30 102.84 92.93
CA SER A 348 6.49 103.71 92.87
C SER A 348 6.12 105.15 92.56
N LEU A 349 5.21 105.37 91.61
CA LEU A 349 4.69 106.71 91.28
C LEU A 349 3.95 107.32 92.47
N GLN A 350 3.07 106.55 93.13
CA GLN A 350 2.37 106.99 94.34
C GLN A 350 3.36 107.35 95.46
N THR A 351 4.39 106.53 95.66
CA THR A 351 5.44 106.75 96.67
C THR A 351 6.25 108.01 96.34
N ASN A 352 6.58 108.25 95.07
CA ASN A 352 7.25 109.46 94.60
C ASN A 352 6.41 110.72 94.88
N ILE A 353 5.08 110.66 94.67
CA ILE A 353 4.14 111.76 94.98
C ILE A 353 4.02 111.98 96.50
N LEU A 354 3.91 110.92 97.28
CA LEU A 354 3.90 110.97 98.76
C LEU A 354 5.19 111.58 99.32
N ALA A 355 6.34 111.17 98.80
CA ALA A 355 7.65 111.67 99.20
C ALA A 355 7.85 113.15 98.79
N LEU A 356 7.32 113.56 97.62
CA LEU A 356 7.27 114.95 97.22
C LEU A 356 6.42 115.78 98.20
N ASN A 357 5.22 115.31 98.55
CA ASN A 357 4.35 115.98 99.52
C ASN A 357 5.02 116.11 100.89
N ALA A 358 5.70 115.05 101.36
CA ALA A 358 6.46 115.06 102.60
C ALA A 358 7.68 116.02 102.55
N SER A 359 8.37 116.10 101.41
CA SER A 359 9.48 117.03 101.20
C SER A 359 9.02 118.50 101.27
N VAL A 360 7.84 118.79 100.70
CA VAL A 360 7.22 120.12 100.73
C VAL A 360 6.81 120.49 102.17
N GLU A 361 6.17 119.59 102.91
CA GLU A 361 5.76 119.85 104.29
C GLU A 361 6.98 119.96 105.24
N ALA A 362 8.04 119.19 105.01
CA ALA A 362 9.30 119.31 105.74
C ALA A 362 10.01 120.66 105.50
N ALA A 363 9.96 121.19 104.27
CA ALA A 363 10.45 122.54 103.97
C ALA A 363 9.61 123.63 104.66
N ARG A 364 8.30 123.40 104.79
CA ARG A 364 7.35 124.29 105.50
C ARG A 364 7.62 124.37 107.01
N ALA A 365 8.07 123.27 107.62
CA ALA A 365 8.45 123.20 109.04
C ALA A 365 9.82 123.85 109.38
N GLY A 366 10.53 124.42 108.39
CA GLY A 366 11.74 125.21 108.58
C GLY A 366 12.89 124.45 109.26
N GLY A 367 13.47 125.03 110.34
CA GLY A 367 14.64 124.47 111.03
C GLY A 367 14.41 123.11 111.69
N HIS A 368 13.18 122.80 112.09
CA HIS A 368 12.81 121.54 112.76
C HIS A 368 12.54 120.39 111.76
N GLY A 369 12.32 120.70 110.47
CA GLY A 369 11.98 119.71 109.43
C GLY A 369 13.17 119.13 108.65
N ARG A 370 14.40 119.57 108.90
CA ARG A 370 15.58 119.19 108.09
C ARG A 370 15.82 117.68 108.01
N GLY A 371 15.64 116.96 109.11
CA GLY A 371 15.77 115.49 109.13
C GLY A 371 14.70 114.80 108.27
N PHE A 372 13.45 115.29 108.33
CA PHE A 372 12.35 114.78 107.50
C PHE A 372 12.54 115.10 106.01
N ALA A 373 13.10 116.26 105.67
CA ALA A 373 13.38 116.63 104.29
C ALA A 373 14.43 115.70 103.63
N VAL A 374 15.46 115.30 104.38
CA VAL A 374 16.47 114.33 103.90
C VAL A 374 15.83 112.96 103.67
N VAL A 375 15.04 112.47 104.62
CA VAL A 375 14.34 111.18 104.47
C VAL A 375 13.36 111.23 103.30
N ALA A 376 12.60 112.31 103.13
CA ALA A 376 11.66 112.46 102.03
C ALA A 376 12.37 112.52 100.65
N SER A 377 13.53 113.18 100.56
CA SER A 377 14.36 113.17 99.35
C SER A 377 14.90 111.77 99.04
N GLU A 378 15.32 111.01 100.05
CA GLU A 378 15.84 109.65 99.88
C GLU A 378 14.74 108.68 99.45
N VAL A 379 13.55 108.77 100.06
CA VAL A 379 12.37 107.99 99.65
C VAL A 379 11.97 108.32 98.22
N ARG A 380 12.07 109.60 97.82
CA ARG A 380 11.80 110.03 96.45
C ARG A 380 12.80 109.47 95.45
N ALA A 381 14.09 109.52 95.77
CA ALA A 381 15.14 108.93 94.94
C ALA A 381 14.98 107.41 94.80
N LEU A 382 14.58 106.73 95.89
CA LEU A 382 14.26 105.31 95.88
C LEU A 382 13.05 105.00 94.99
N ALA A 383 11.97 105.80 95.08
CA ALA A 383 10.79 105.65 94.25
C ALA A 383 11.08 105.93 92.75
N GLN A 384 11.98 106.85 92.43
CA GLN A 384 12.41 107.07 91.05
C GLN A 384 13.24 105.87 90.53
N ARG A 385 14.19 105.37 91.34
CA ARG A 385 14.98 104.17 91.02
C ARG A 385 14.11 102.93 90.82
N SER A 386 13.09 102.75 91.65
CA SER A 386 12.13 101.64 91.52
C SER A 386 11.29 101.76 90.24
N ALA A 387 10.91 102.97 89.82
CA ALA A 387 10.18 103.18 88.56
C ALA A 387 11.07 102.96 87.33
N ASP A 388 12.34 103.36 87.38
CA ASP A 388 13.29 103.13 86.29
C ASP A 388 13.63 101.64 86.16
N ALA A 389 13.86 100.94 87.29
CA ALA A 389 14.01 99.49 87.31
C ALA A 389 12.75 98.76 86.82
N GLY A 390 11.56 99.25 87.19
CA GLY A 390 10.29 98.70 86.72
C GLY A 390 10.14 98.80 85.20
N LYS A 391 10.49 99.95 84.59
CA LYS A 391 10.51 100.10 83.12
C LYS A 391 11.48 99.14 82.44
N GLU A 392 12.66 98.95 83.01
CA GLU A 392 13.66 98.02 82.47
C GLU A 392 13.16 96.58 82.51
N ILE A 393 12.51 96.16 83.60
CA ILE A 393 11.87 94.85 83.70
C ILE A 393 10.71 94.72 82.70
N THR A 394 9.86 95.74 82.54
CA THR A 394 8.79 95.73 81.52
C THR A 394 9.37 95.51 80.11
N ALA A 395 10.48 96.17 79.77
CA ALA A 395 11.14 96.01 78.48
C ALA A 395 11.79 94.61 78.29
N LEU A 396 12.27 93.98 79.38
CA LEU A 396 12.77 92.60 79.36
C LEU A 396 11.62 91.60 79.19
N ILE A 397 10.50 91.77 79.90
CA ILE A 397 9.32 90.90 79.77
C ILE A 397 8.72 91.02 78.37
N ALA A 398 8.63 92.21 77.81
CA ALA A 398 8.12 92.42 76.45
C ALA A 398 8.97 91.71 75.40
N ARG A 399 10.30 91.72 75.55
CA ARG A 399 11.22 90.93 74.70
C ARG A 399 11.03 89.44 74.90
N ALA A 400 11.00 88.97 76.13
CA ALA A 400 10.78 87.56 76.45
C ALA A 400 9.43 87.05 75.88
N ALA A 401 8.37 87.85 75.92
CA ALA A 401 7.09 87.52 75.32
C ALA A 401 7.15 87.43 73.78
N ALA A 402 7.92 88.30 73.13
CA ALA A 402 8.16 88.22 71.69
C ALA A 402 8.94 86.93 71.31
N ASP A 403 10.01 86.62 72.05
CA ASP A 403 10.82 85.41 71.86
C ASP A 403 9.98 84.14 72.09
N VAL A 404 9.12 84.14 73.12
CA VAL A 404 8.16 83.06 73.39
C VAL A 404 7.20 82.88 72.22
N LYS A 405 6.62 83.96 71.69
CA LYS A 405 5.69 83.90 70.56
C LYS A 405 6.35 83.33 69.30
N GLU A 406 7.59 83.75 69.01
CA GLU A 406 8.38 83.19 67.90
C GLU A 406 8.68 81.70 68.13
N GLY A 407 9.07 81.33 69.36
CA GLY A 407 9.29 79.94 69.75
C GLY A 407 8.05 79.06 69.57
N VAL A 408 6.87 79.53 69.97
CA VAL A 408 5.59 78.82 69.74
C VAL A 408 5.35 78.58 68.25
N GLN A 409 5.62 79.59 67.40
CA GLN A 409 5.43 79.44 65.96
C GLN A 409 6.39 78.39 65.37
N GLN A 410 7.68 78.44 65.72
CA GLN A 410 8.65 77.45 65.23
C GLN A 410 8.31 76.02 65.68
N VAL A 411 7.86 75.85 66.93
CA VAL A 411 7.43 74.55 67.47
C VAL A 411 6.16 74.06 66.77
N ARG A 412 5.22 74.95 66.46
CA ARG A 412 4.02 74.61 65.67
C ARG A 412 4.38 74.15 64.26
N ASP A 413 5.27 74.88 63.57
CA ASP A 413 5.74 74.52 62.24
C ASP A 413 6.43 73.15 62.24
N ALA A 414 7.21 72.85 63.28
CA ALA A 414 7.81 71.54 63.50
C ALA A 414 6.75 70.44 63.71
N GLY A 415 5.69 70.72 64.47
CA GLY A 415 4.55 69.82 64.68
C GLY A 415 3.81 69.49 63.38
N GLU A 416 3.54 70.49 62.55
CA GLU A 416 2.93 70.29 61.23
C GLU A 416 3.84 69.48 60.29
N ALA A 417 5.16 69.70 60.33
CA ALA A 417 6.11 68.90 59.56
C ALA A 417 6.11 67.42 59.98
N LEU A 418 6.09 67.14 61.29
CA LEU A 418 5.98 65.77 61.82
C LEU A 418 4.65 65.11 61.42
N GLN A 419 3.54 65.85 61.41
CA GLN A 419 2.24 65.34 60.96
C GLN A 419 2.30 64.91 59.48
N ARG A 420 2.93 65.71 58.61
CA ARG A 420 3.14 65.37 57.19
C ARG A 420 4.02 64.14 57.03
N ILE A 421 5.10 64.02 57.80
CA ILE A 421 5.98 62.85 57.81
C ILE A 421 5.19 61.60 58.22
N ALA A 422 4.40 61.66 59.30
CA ALA A 422 3.59 60.53 59.76
C ALA A 422 2.59 60.07 58.68
N SER A 423 2.00 61.01 57.94
CA SER A 423 1.12 60.69 56.80
C SER A 423 1.88 60.01 55.66
N GLN A 424 3.03 60.54 55.25
CA GLN A 424 3.86 59.94 54.19
C GLN A 424 4.36 58.54 54.56
N VAL A 425 4.77 58.33 55.82
CA VAL A 425 5.16 56.99 56.30
C VAL A 425 3.98 56.02 56.26
N GLY A 426 2.76 56.51 56.54
CA GLY A 426 1.53 55.73 56.36
C GLY A 426 1.30 55.30 54.90
N GLU A 427 1.49 56.20 53.95
CA GLU A 427 1.41 55.86 52.51
C GLU A 427 2.49 54.85 52.09
N ILE A 428 3.73 55.03 52.57
CA ILE A 428 4.83 54.07 52.33
C ILE A 428 4.44 52.68 52.83
N ASN A 429 3.84 52.57 54.02
CA ASN A 429 3.40 51.29 54.58
C ASN A 429 2.30 50.62 53.72
N SER A 430 1.40 51.43 53.14
CA SER A 430 0.38 50.94 52.20
C SER A 430 1.02 50.35 50.93
N ILE A 431 1.99 51.05 50.33
CA ILE A 431 2.72 50.58 49.14
C ILE A 431 3.47 49.27 49.44
N ILE A 432 4.16 49.20 50.58
CA ILE A 432 4.86 48.00 51.05
C ILE A 432 3.89 46.80 51.15
N THR A 433 2.68 47.02 51.68
CA THR A 433 1.65 45.97 51.77
C THR A 433 1.22 45.47 50.38
N THR A 434 1.08 46.38 49.41
CA THR A 434 0.79 46.02 48.02
C THR A 434 1.92 45.21 47.40
N ILE A 435 3.19 45.60 47.62
CA ILE A 435 4.37 44.87 47.13
C ILE A 435 4.42 43.45 47.71
N ALA A 436 4.16 43.29 49.01
CA ALA A 436 4.13 41.97 49.66
C ALA A 436 3.06 41.06 49.04
N THR A 437 1.86 41.60 48.83
CA THR A 437 0.73 40.87 48.24
C THR A 437 1.01 40.46 46.79
N SER A 438 1.63 41.37 46.02
CA SER A 438 2.04 41.10 44.64
C SER A 438 3.15 40.04 44.57
N SER A 439 4.15 40.12 45.45
CA SER A 439 5.24 39.14 45.55
C SER A 439 4.73 37.75 45.93
N GLN A 440 3.78 37.67 46.86
CA GLN A 440 3.13 36.41 47.24
C GLN A 440 2.35 35.81 46.06
N SER A 441 1.62 36.64 45.32
CA SER A 441 0.87 36.19 44.13
C SER A 441 1.82 35.69 43.04
N GLN A 442 2.92 36.40 42.79
CA GLN A 442 3.98 35.96 41.88
C GLN A 442 4.55 34.60 42.28
N SER A 443 4.81 34.38 43.57
CA SER A 443 5.32 33.09 44.05
C SER A 443 4.35 31.94 43.76
N THR A 444 3.04 32.18 43.91
CA THR A 444 2.00 31.19 43.56
C THR A 444 2.00 30.91 42.06
N SER A 445 2.00 31.95 41.22
CA SER A 445 2.04 31.79 39.76
C SER A 445 3.30 31.07 39.28
N LEU A 446 4.46 31.32 39.90
CA LEU A 446 5.71 30.62 39.58
C LEU A 446 5.61 29.13 39.92
N GLY A 447 4.90 28.75 40.99
CA GLY A 447 4.63 27.35 41.31
C GLY A 447 3.77 26.63 40.26
N GLU A 448 2.77 27.33 39.72
CA GLU A 448 1.93 26.83 38.61
C GLU A 448 2.74 26.66 37.32
N ILE A 449 3.58 27.64 36.98
CA ILE A 449 4.47 27.57 35.80
C ILE A 449 5.45 26.40 35.96
N ASN A 450 6.05 26.22 37.15
CA ASN A 450 6.96 25.10 37.41
C ASN A 450 6.26 23.74 37.22
N SER A 451 5.00 23.64 37.62
CA SER A 451 4.18 22.43 37.41
C SER A 451 3.89 22.19 35.92
N ALA A 452 3.60 23.26 35.16
CA ALA A 452 3.40 23.17 33.72
C ALA A 452 4.68 22.71 32.98
N ILE A 453 5.85 23.18 33.41
CA ILE A 453 7.14 22.73 32.88
C ILE A 453 7.35 21.23 33.10
N SER A 454 6.97 20.72 34.27
CA SER A 454 7.05 19.27 34.55
C SER A 454 6.19 18.45 33.57
N GLY A 455 5.03 18.98 33.15
CA GLY A 455 4.19 18.37 32.12
C GLY A 455 4.79 18.44 30.72
N ILE A 456 5.52 19.51 30.40
CA ILE A 456 6.31 19.63 29.17
C ILE A 456 7.42 18.57 29.17
N GLU A 457 8.12 18.36 30.28
CA GLU A 457 9.16 17.33 30.43
C GLU A 457 8.65 15.94 30.05
N GLN A 458 7.48 15.56 30.58
CA GLN A 458 6.88 14.27 30.30
C GLN A 458 6.56 14.11 28.81
N THR A 459 6.13 15.19 28.16
CA THR A 459 5.86 15.20 26.71
C THR A 459 7.15 15.11 25.91
N THR A 460 8.20 15.81 26.31
CA THR A 460 9.55 15.73 25.73
C THR A 460 10.07 14.30 25.78
N LEU A 461 10.00 13.64 26.93
CA LEU A 461 10.40 12.23 27.09
C LEU A 461 9.57 11.28 26.23
N LYS A 462 8.25 11.50 26.15
CA LYS A 462 7.37 10.71 25.27
C LYS A 462 7.73 10.90 23.80
N ASN A 463 8.03 12.12 23.37
CA ASN A 463 8.41 12.40 21.99
C ASN A 463 9.76 11.75 21.63
N ALA A 464 10.71 11.73 22.56
CA ALA A 464 11.97 10.99 22.38
C ALA A 464 11.70 9.49 22.16
N ALA A 465 10.86 8.87 22.98
CA ALA A 465 10.49 7.46 22.82
C ALA A 465 9.74 7.20 21.50
N VAL A 466 8.85 8.10 21.09
CA VAL A 466 8.14 8.00 19.80
C VAL A 466 9.10 8.12 18.63
N ALA A 467 10.09 9.03 18.70
CA ALA A 467 11.12 9.17 17.67
C ALA A 467 11.94 7.87 17.54
N GLU A 468 12.43 7.33 18.66
CA GLU A 468 13.20 6.08 18.67
C GLU A 468 12.39 4.89 18.13
N GLN A 469 11.14 4.73 18.60
CA GLN A 469 10.25 3.68 18.12
C GLN A 469 9.93 3.81 16.63
N SER A 470 9.76 5.04 16.14
CA SER A 470 9.47 5.31 14.72
C SER A 470 10.68 4.98 13.84
N ALA A 471 11.90 5.35 14.27
CA ALA A 471 13.13 5.00 13.57
C ALA A 471 13.34 3.47 13.52
N ALA A 472 13.10 2.77 14.63
CA ALA A 472 13.16 1.31 14.67
C ALA A 472 12.09 0.65 13.77
N GLY A 473 10.86 1.18 13.79
CA GLY A 473 9.77 0.72 12.92
C GLY A 473 10.09 0.91 11.44
N ALA A 474 10.64 2.07 11.06
CA ALA A 474 11.10 2.34 9.70
C ALA A 474 12.20 1.36 9.26
N HIS A 475 13.17 1.07 10.13
CA HIS A 475 14.24 0.11 9.83
C HIS A 475 13.69 -1.30 9.56
N ASN A 476 12.71 -1.74 10.35
CA ASN A 476 12.04 -3.02 10.13
C ASN A 476 11.27 -3.06 8.81
N LEU A 477 10.58 -1.96 8.43
CA LEU A 477 9.90 -1.86 7.14
C LEU A 477 10.87 -1.97 5.96
N VAL A 478 12.02 -1.30 6.03
CA VAL A 478 13.07 -1.42 4.99
C VAL A 478 13.54 -2.87 4.87
N THR A 479 13.82 -3.52 6.00
CA THR A 479 14.27 -4.93 6.01
C THR A 479 13.22 -5.86 5.38
N MET A 480 11.95 -5.71 5.74
CA MET A 480 10.85 -6.50 5.18
C MET A 480 10.66 -6.23 3.67
N ALA A 481 10.80 -4.99 3.23
CA ALA A 481 10.65 -4.63 1.83
C ALA A 481 11.84 -5.12 0.98
N ASP A 482 13.06 -5.10 1.52
CA ASP A 482 14.23 -5.71 0.87
C ASP A 482 14.10 -7.24 0.77
N GLU A 483 13.57 -7.91 1.80
CA GLU A 483 13.25 -9.34 1.77
C GLU A 483 12.24 -9.65 0.65
N LEU A 484 11.14 -8.88 0.57
CA LEU A 484 10.15 -9.01 -0.49
C LEU A 484 10.77 -8.76 -1.88
N ALA A 485 11.60 -7.74 -2.02
CA ALA A 485 12.30 -7.46 -3.27
C ALA A 485 13.21 -8.61 -3.70
N ARG A 486 13.91 -9.26 -2.75
CA ARG A 486 14.73 -10.46 -3.02
C ARG A 486 13.88 -11.64 -3.45
N LEU A 487 12.75 -11.89 -2.80
CA LEU A 487 11.83 -12.98 -3.17
C LEU A 487 11.24 -12.76 -4.57
N VAL A 488 10.88 -11.52 -4.90
CA VAL A 488 10.37 -11.18 -6.23
C VAL A 488 11.48 -11.25 -7.28
N ALA A 489 12.73 -10.93 -6.94
CA ALA A 489 13.87 -11.02 -7.85
C ALA A 489 14.20 -12.45 -8.29
N LEU A 490 13.66 -13.48 -7.61
CA LEU A 490 13.69 -14.86 -8.09
C LEU A 490 12.88 -15.05 -9.38
N PHE A 491 11.92 -14.16 -9.65
CA PHE A 491 11.10 -14.20 -10.85
C PHE A 491 11.58 -13.20 -11.89
N ARG A 492 11.79 -13.66 -13.12
CA ARG A 492 12.04 -12.79 -14.27
C ARG A 492 10.71 -12.21 -14.75
N VAL A 493 10.66 -10.89 -14.82
CA VAL A 493 9.54 -10.11 -15.34
C VAL A 493 10.08 -9.08 -16.32
N ASN A 494 9.41 -8.76 -17.43
CA ASN A 494 9.94 -7.83 -18.45
C ASN A 494 10.24 -6.44 -17.88
N SER A 495 9.47 -6.08 -16.85
CA SER A 495 9.66 -4.95 -15.97
C SER A 495 11.10 -4.84 -15.41
N ALA A 496 11.69 -5.94 -14.94
CA ALA A 496 12.90 -5.90 -14.10
C ALA A 496 14.14 -5.32 -14.82
N GLU A 497 14.26 -5.47 -16.14
CA GLU A 497 15.37 -4.91 -16.93
C GLU A 497 15.30 -3.38 -17.09
N GLN A 498 14.10 -2.79 -17.19
CA GLN A 498 13.95 -1.33 -17.14
C GLN A 498 14.11 -0.79 -15.70
N PHE A 499 13.74 -1.57 -14.69
CA PHE A 499 13.75 -1.12 -13.29
C PHE A 499 15.13 -1.19 -12.62
N LEU A 500 16.00 -2.16 -12.93
CA LEU A 500 17.38 -2.20 -12.43
C LEU A 500 18.25 -1.05 -12.99
N ASN A 501 18.01 -0.63 -14.23
CA ASN A 501 18.67 0.54 -14.82
C ASN A 501 18.33 1.85 -14.09
N ASN A 502 17.13 1.96 -13.50
CA ASN A 502 16.72 3.13 -12.74
C ASN A 502 17.33 3.20 -11.32
N ARG A 503 17.77 2.07 -10.76
CA ARG A 503 18.48 2.04 -9.47
C ARG A 503 19.91 2.59 -9.62
N HIS A 504 20.57 2.29 -10.73
CA HIS A 504 21.90 2.83 -11.07
C HIS A 504 21.89 4.33 -11.40
N SER A 505 20.79 4.87 -11.95
CA SER A 505 20.66 6.30 -12.22
C SER A 505 20.38 7.12 -10.96
N ARG A 506 19.57 6.60 -10.01
CA ARG A 506 19.34 7.25 -8.70
C ARG A 506 20.57 7.24 -7.76
N LEU A 507 21.36 6.17 -7.75
CA LEU A 507 22.63 6.13 -7.00
C LEU A 507 23.68 7.10 -7.58
N ARG A 508 23.66 7.35 -8.89
CA ARG A 508 24.52 8.37 -9.52
C ARG A 508 24.08 9.80 -9.22
N LEU A 509 22.77 10.06 -9.13
CA LEU A 509 22.25 11.40 -8.80
C LEU A 509 22.51 11.79 -7.33
N THR A 510 22.42 10.83 -6.41
CA THR A 510 22.72 11.05 -4.98
C THR A 510 24.22 11.25 -4.72
N ALA A 511 25.09 10.54 -5.44
CA ALA A 511 26.54 10.79 -5.41
C ALA A 511 26.93 12.17 -5.97
N ALA A 512 26.25 12.64 -7.04
CA ALA A 512 26.49 13.96 -7.63
C ALA A 512 25.94 15.13 -6.78
N GLY A 513 24.91 14.89 -5.97
CA GLY A 513 24.35 15.87 -5.05
C GLY A 513 25.23 16.16 -3.83
N ASN A 514 26.03 15.18 -3.39
CA ASN A 514 26.97 15.35 -2.27
C ASN A 514 28.28 16.05 -2.65
N THR A 515 28.66 16.08 -3.94
CA THR A 515 29.88 16.78 -4.42
C THR A 515 29.70 18.30 -4.61
N HIS A 516 28.52 18.85 -4.33
CA HIS A 516 28.25 20.29 -4.39
C HIS A 516 27.94 20.93 -3.02
N ARG A 517 28.23 20.22 -1.92
CA ARG A 517 27.98 20.69 -0.55
C ARG A 517 29.19 20.58 0.41
N GLU A 518 30.38 20.41 -0.14
CA GLU A 518 31.67 20.78 0.50
C GLU A 518 32.15 22.09 -0.12
#